data_AF-A0A242Z4K1-F1
#
_entry.id   AF-A0A242Z4K1-F1
#
_cell.length_a   1.000
_cell.length_b   1.000
_cell.length_c   1.000
_cell.angle_alpha   90.00
_cell.angle_beta   90.00
_cell.angle_gamma   90.00
#
_symmetry.space_group_name_H-M   'P 1'
#
loop_
_entity.id
_entity.type
_entity.pdbx_description
1 polymer ?
#
loop_
_entity_poly.entity_id
_entity_poly.type
_entity_poly.pdbx_seq_one_letter_code
_entity_poly.pdbx_strand_id
1 'polypeptide(L)'
;MLEEQITLFDEQCIYEIFDVSKGNIKFTNTKKKFIELKVKVPILAKSLNELKPSTDYDEEYELYLEYVQGIWLFYHSRDTNFSYEKAEIKCKESRDTQSEVLIRVYLQSDNQFIPTNVIEYL
;
A
#
# COMPACT_ATOMS: atom_id res chain seq x y z
N MET A 1 -41.42 18.25 -4.42
CA MET A 1 -40.34 17.62 -5.19
C MET A 1 -39.05 18.25 -4.70
N LEU A 2 -38.35 17.58 -3.79
CA LEU A 2 -36.98 17.94 -3.41
C LEU A 2 -36.12 16.87 -4.05
N GLU A 3 -35.40 17.23 -5.10
CA GLU A 3 -34.42 16.35 -5.72
C GLU A 3 -33.26 16.22 -4.73
N GLU A 4 -33.15 15.04 -4.12
CA GLU A 4 -31.93 14.61 -3.43
C GLU A 4 -30.78 14.73 -4.42
N GLN A 5 -29.94 15.76 -4.23
CA GLN A 5 -28.64 15.83 -4.84
C GLN A 5 -27.82 14.70 -4.22
N ILE A 6 -27.82 13.55 -4.90
CA ILE A 6 -26.87 12.47 -4.67
C ILE A 6 -25.50 13.09 -4.96
N THR A 7 -24.81 13.49 -3.89
CA THR A 7 -23.38 13.82 -3.93
C THR A 7 -22.69 12.68 -4.63
N LEU A 8 -22.09 12.99 -5.79
CA LEU A 8 -21.14 12.16 -6.51
C LEU A 8 -20.29 11.45 -5.44
N PHE A 9 -20.49 10.14 -5.31
CA PHE A 9 -19.76 9.32 -4.38
C PHE A 9 -18.28 9.67 -4.51
N ASP A 10 -17.65 10.06 -3.40
CA ASP A 10 -16.22 9.86 -3.24
C ASP A 10 -15.99 8.37 -3.46
N GLU A 11 -15.72 8.01 -4.71
CA GLU A 11 -15.33 6.67 -5.14
C GLU A 11 -13.97 6.39 -4.49
N GLN A 12 -13.97 6.09 -3.18
CA GLN A 12 -13.02 5.12 -2.68
C GLN A 12 -13.25 3.88 -3.54
N CYS A 13 -12.48 3.72 -4.61
CA CYS A 13 -12.56 2.53 -5.42
C CYS A 13 -12.26 1.36 -4.50
N ILE A 14 -13.30 0.63 -4.10
CA ILE A 14 -13.20 -0.63 -3.37
C ILE A 14 -12.70 -1.64 -4.39
N TYR A 15 -11.39 -1.67 -4.66
CA TYR A 15 -10.81 -2.78 -5.42
C TYR A 15 -10.69 -4.00 -4.51
N GLU A 16 -10.12 -5.09 -5.04
CA GLU A 16 -10.03 -6.34 -4.30
C GLU A 16 -9.16 -6.18 -3.05
N ILE A 17 -9.59 -6.84 -1.97
CA ILE A 17 -8.73 -7.11 -0.82
C ILE A 17 -7.75 -8.21 -1.23
N PHE A 18 -6.51 -8.10 -0.77
CA PHE A 18 -5.47 -9.07 -1.04
C PHE A 18 -5.89 -10.51 -0.68
N ASP A 19 -5.71 -11.42 -1.64
CA ASP A 19 -5.97 -12.85 -1.53
C ASP A 19 -4.73 -13.61 -2.01
N VAL A 20 -4.06 -14.27 -1.06
CA VAL A 20 -2.85 -15.06 -1.31
C VAL A 20 -3.07 -16.14 -2.38
N SER A 21 -4.28 -16.69 -2.48
CA SER A 21 -4.58 -17.78 -3.41
C SER A 21 -4.55 -17.35 -4.89
N LYS A 22 -4.72 -16.05 -5.16
CA LYS A 22 -4.69 -15.48 -6.51
C LYS A 22 -3.29 -15.11 -6.99
N GLY A 23 -2.33 -14.96 -6.08
CA GLY A 23 -1.00 -14.44 -6.38
C GLY A 23 0.02 -15.50 -6.79
N ASN A 24 0.96 -15.13 -7.66
CA ASN A 24 2.12 -15.95 -7.97
C ASN A 24 3.14 -15.86 -6.83
N ILE A 25 3.26 -16.94 -6.04
CA ILE A 25 4.19 -16.99 -4.91
C ILE A 25 5.62 -17.16 -5.42
N LYS A 26 6.44 -16.12 -5.20
CA LYS A 26 7.86 -16.07 -5.52
C LYS A 26 8.71 -16.24 -4.25
N PHE A 27 10.00 -16.50 -4.42
CA PHE A 27 10.93 -16.74 -3.32
C PHE A 27 12.15 -15.84 -3.43
N THR A 28 12.59 -15.29 -2.29
CA THR A 28 13.91 -14.66 -2.19
C THR A 28 15.00 -15.74 -2.11
N ASN A 29 16.27 -15.34 -2.28
CA ASN A 29 17.42 -16.22 -2.05
C ASN A 29 17.47 -16.78 -0.61
N THR A 30 16.85 -16.08 0.34
CA THR A 30 16.69 -16.50 1.74
C THR A 30 15.42 -17.31 2.00
N LYS A 31 14.76 -17.81 0.93
CA LYS A 31 13.52 -18.61 0.96
C LYS A 31 12.30 -17.89 1.55
N LYS A 32 12.30 -16.56 1.66
CA LYS A 32 11.10 -15.81 2.03
C LYS A 32 10.12 -15.82 0.85
N LYS A 33 8.88 -16.23 1.13
CA LYS A 33 7.79 -16.20 0.16
C LYS A 33 7.28 -14.78 0.00
N PHE A 34 7.02 -14.35 -1.21
CA PHE A 34 6.39 -13.05 -1.48
C PHE A 34 5.45 -13.11 -2.68
N ILE A 35 4.53 -12.15 -2.72
CA ILE A 35 3.72 -11.82 -3.89
C ILE A 35 4.01 -10.36 -4.26
N GLU A 36 4.01 -10.07 -5.55
CA GLU A 36 4.09 -8.71 -6.06
C GLU A 36 2.74 -8.30 -6.60
N LEU A 37 2.35 -7.06 -6.32
CA LEU A 37 1.02 -6.54 -6.60
C LEU A 37 1.14 -5.17 -7.25
N LYS A 38 0.15 -4.84 -8.06
CA LYS A 38 -0.18 -3.47 -8.43
C LYS A 38 -1.38 -3.04 -7.59
N VAL A 39 -1.27 -1.91 -6.90
CA VAL A 39 -2.27 -1.43 -5.95
C VAL A 39 -2.48 0.09 -6.10
N LYS A 40 -3.54 0.62 -5.50
CA LYS A 40 -3.62 2.05 -5.15
C LYS A 40 -3.48 2.23 -3.66
N VAL A 41 -2.65 3.19 -3.24
CA VAL A 41 -2.50 3.51 -1.81
C VAL A 41 -3.80 4.16 -1.30
N PRO A 42 -4.40 3.65 -0.21
CA PRO A 42 -5.59 4.25 0.39
C PRO A 42 -5.35 5.70 0.81
N ILE A 43 -6.31 6.60 0.51
CA ILE A 43 -6.24 8.02 0.89
C ILE A 43 -6.09 8.21 2.40
N LEU A 44 -6.62 7.26 3.19
CA LEU A 44 -6.55 7.28 4.64
C LEU A 44 -5.15 7.01 5.21
N ALA A 45 -4.22 6.45 4.43
CA ALA A 45 -2.85 6.23 4.89
C ALA A 45 -2.13 7.57 5.04
N LYS A 46 -1.70 7.97 6.24
CA LYS A 46 -1.11 9.29 6.52
C LYS A 46 0.31 9.19 7.05
N SER A 47 1.18 10.09 6.60
CA SER A 47 2.53 10.25 7.16
C SER A 47 2.49 11.00 8.50
N LEU A 48 3.55 10.89 9.31
CA LEU A 48 3.64 11.60 10.61
C LEU A 48 3.39 13.11 10.50
N ASN A 49 3.84 13.73 9.40
CA ASN A 49 3.70 15.18 9.19
C ASN A 49 2.24 15.61 8.95
N GLU A 50 1.34 14.66 8.70
CA GLU A 50 -0.09 14.89 8.42
C GLU A 50 -0.98 14.59 9.64
N LEU A 51 -0.39 13.99 10.68
CA LEU A 51 -1.07 13.60 11.89
C LEU A 51 -0.82 14.62 13.01
N LYS A 52 -1.72 14.62 13.99
CA LYS A 52 -1.48 15.41 15.20
C LYS A 52 -0.29 14.79 15.95
N PRO A 53 0.66 15.60 16.45
CA PRO A 53 1.76 15.09 17.24
C PRO A 53 1.25 14.25 18.42
N SER A 54 1.54 12.96 18.38
CA SER A 54 1.22 11.99 19.42
C SER A 54 2.27 10.88 19.42
N THR A 55 2.39 10.19 20.54
CA THR A 55 3.15 8.95 20.67
C THR A 55 2.25 7.72 20.71
N ASP A 56 0.94 7.93 20.65
CA ASP A 56 -0.04 6.86 20.63
C ASP A 56 -0.04 6.14 19.29
N TYR A 57 -0.54 4.90 19.30
CA TYR A 57 -0.78 4.12 18.09
C TYR A 57 -1.79 4.84 17.18
N ASP A 58 -1.48 4.89 15.88
CA ASP A 58 -2.34 5.51 14.87
C ASP A 58 -2.45 4.59 13.64
N GLU A 59 -3.67 4.10 13.38
CA GLU A 59 -3.94 3.15 12.29
C GLU A 59 -3.63 3.74 10.90
N GLU A 60 -3.83 5.04 10.71
CA GLU A 60 -3.56 5.73 9.44
C GLU A 60 -2.05 5.77 9.17
N TYR A 61 -1.25 5.95 10.23
CA TYR A 61 0.21 5.92 10.14
C TYR A 61 0.76 4.53 9.90
N GLU A 62 0.27 3.52 10.63
CA GLU A 62 0.71 2.14 10.43
C GLU A 62 0.39 1.67 9.02
N LEU A 63 -0.80 1.99 8.50
CA LEU A 63 -1.15 1.70 7.12
C LEU A 63 -0.18 2.37 6.15
N TYR A 64 0.19 3.63 6.39
CA TYR A 64 1.18 4.33 5.57
C TYR A 64 2.53 3.60 5.57
N LEU A 65 3.05 3.23 6.74
CA LEU A 65 4.31 2.50 6.87
C LEU A 65 4.31 1.16 6.14
N GLU A 66 3.20 0.41 6.22
CA GLU A 66 3.04 -0.87 5.53
C GLU A 66 3.12 -0.72 4.00
N TYR A 67 2.45 0.29 3.42
CA TYR A 67 2.57 0.58 1.99
C TYR A 67 3.97 1.08 1.61
N VAL A 68 4.60 1.94 2.41
CA VAL A 68 5.98 2.38 2.18
C VAL A 68 6.93 1.18 2.16
N GLN A 69 6.79 0.27 3.13
CA GLN A 69 7.57 -0.95 3.23
C GLN A 69 7.37 -1.83 1.98
N GLY A 70 6.13 -2.03 1.55
CA GLY A 70 5.82 -2.80 0.34
C GLY A 70 6.42 -2.21 -0.93
N ILE A 71 6.36 -0.87 -1.09
CA ILE A 71 6.99 -0.14 -2.19
C ILE A 71 8.51 -0.32 -2.13
N TRP A 72 9.11 -0.06 -0.97
CA TRP A 72 10.55 -0.19 -0.79
C TRP A 72 11.03 -1.60 -1.14
N LEU A 73 10.36 -2.64 -0.62
CA LEU A 73 10.70 -4.03 -0.92
C LEU A 73 10.65 -4.35 -2.43
N PHE A 74 9.69 -3.79 -3.16
CA PHE A 74 9.58 -3.98 -4.60
C PHE A 74 10.75 -3.31 -5.35
N TYR A 75 10.93 -2.00 -5.16
CA TYR A 75 11.89 -1.20 -5.92
C TYR A 75 13.34 -1.43 -5.49
N HIS A 76 13.62 -1.51 -4.19
CA HIS A 76 14.97 -1.74 -3.66
C HIS A 76 15.56 -3.09 -4.10
N SER A 77 14.70 -4.10 -4.29
CA SER A 77 15.15 -5.40 -4.82
C SER A 77 15.63 -5.38 -6.28
N ARG A 78 15.28 -4.31 -7.02
CA ARG A 78 15.63 -4.09 -8.43
C ARG A 78 16.72 -3.02 -8.57
N ASP A 79 16.72 -2.03 -7.69
CA ASP A 79 17.75 -0.98 -7.60
C ASP A 79 18.06 -0.69 -6.12
N THR A 80 19.24 -1.09 -5.66
CA THR A 80 19.67 -0.88 -4.27
C THR A 80 19.87 0.59 -3.89
N ASN A 81 19.88 1.50 -4.87
CA ASN A 81 19.91 2.96 -4.62
C ASN A 81 18.51 3.54 -4.36
N PHE A 82 17.47 2.71 -4.41
CA PHE A 82 16.12 3.09 -4.02
C PHE A 82 15.99 3.08 -2.49
N SER A 83 16.26 4.22 -1.87
CA SER A 83 16.18 4.40 -0.41
C SER A 83 14.76 4.29 0.12
N TYR A 84 14.63 4.11 1.43
CA TYR A 84 13.34 4.13 2.11
C TYR A 84 12.64 5.49 1.97
N GLU A 85 13.38 6.60 2.05
CA GLU A 85 12.86 7.95 1.81
C GLU A 85 12.23 8.11 0.41
N LYS A 86 12.84 7.52 -0.63
CA LYS A 86 12.24 7.49 -1.98
C LYS A 86 10.91 6.70 -2.00
N ALA A 87 10.80 5.67 -1.16
CA ALA A 87 9.55 4.92 -1.01
C ALA A 87 8.47 5.77 -0.32
N GLU A 88 8.82 6.54 0.71
CA GLU A 88 7.91 7.47 1.39
C GLU A 88 7.36 8.53 0.44
N ILE A 89 8.24 9.16 -0.34
CA ILE A 89 7.87 10.15 -1.37
C ILE A 89 6.92 9.50 -2.38
N LYS A 90 7.29 8.32 -2.91
CA LYS A 90 6.48 7.61 -3.89
C LYS A 90 5.12 7.16 -3.34
N CYS A 91 5.06 6.75 -2.08
CA CYS A 91 3.83 6.38 -1.39
C CYS A 91 2.89 7.58 -1.31
N LYS A 92 3.40 8.73 -0.84
CA LYS A 92 2.63 9.98 -0.76
C LYS A 92 2.15 10.45 -2.13
N GLU A 93 3.03 10.52 -3.11
CA GLU A 93 2.67 10.93 -4.48
C GLU A 93 1.60 10.01 -5.09
N SER A 94 1.75 8.68 -4.95
CA SER A 94 0.78 7.73 -5.49
C SER A 94 -0.56 7.78 -4.78
N ARG A 95 -0.56 7.97 -3.45
CA ARG A 95 -1.77 8.22 -2.67
C ARG A 95 -2.48 9.51 -3.10
N ASP A 96 -1.76 10.62 -3.16
CA ASP A 96 -2.37 11.95 -3.43
C ASP A 96 -2.91 12.04 -4.86
N THR A 97 -2.24 11.38 -5.81
CA THR A 97 -2.69 11.31 -7.20
C THR A 97 -3.62 10.14 -7.49
N GLN A 98 -3.85 9.25 -6.52
CA GLN A 98 -4.51 7.96 -6.69
C GLN A 98 -3.97 7.16 -7.89
N SER A 99 -2.66 7.27 -8.13
CA SER A 99 -1.95 6.53 -9.18
C SER A 99 -1.54 5.14 -8.70
N GLU A 100 -1.39 4.24 -9.66
CA GLU A 100 -1.02 2.85 -9.39
C GLU A 100 0.44 2.77 -8.91
N VAL A 101 0.68 1.87 -7.95
CA VAL A 101 2.02 1.60 -7.44
C VAL A 101 2.26 0.10 -7.32
N LEU A 102 3.51 -0.29 -7.52
CA LEU A 102 3.94 -1.67 -7.41
C LEU A 102 4.49 -1.91 -6.01
N ILE A 103 4.00 -2.96 -5.36
CA ILE A 103 4.43 -3.36 -4.02
C ILE A 103 4.84 -4.83 -4.00
N ARG A 104 5.63 -5.19 -3.00
CA ARG A 104 5.97 -6.57 -2.66
C ARG A 104 5.51 -6.86 -1.24
N VAL A 105 4.76 -7.94 -1.07
CA VAL A 105 4.25 -8.41 0.22
C VAL A 105 4.91 -9.72 0.58
N TYR A 106 5.57 -9.78 1.73
CA TYR A 106 6.10 -11.04 2.25
C TYR A 106 4.99 -11.87 2.89
N LEU A 107 4.95 -13.17 2.62
CA LEU A 107 3.93 -14.10 3.16
C LEU A 107 4.38 -14.78 4.45
N GLN A 108 5.08 -14.04 5.32
CA GLN A 108 5.57 -14.58 6.60
C GLN A 108 4.45 -14.54 7.65
N SER A 109 4.48 -15.48 8.61
CA SER A 109 3.43 -15.65 9.62
C SER A 109 3.24 -14.45 10.55
N ASP A 110 4.27 -13.61 10.66
CA ASP A 110 4.32 -12.39 11.46
C ASP A 110 3.92 -11.13 10.66
N ASN A 111 3.83 -11.23 9.33
CA ASN A 111 3.40 -10.11 8.51
C ASN A 111 1.88 -9.98 8.55
N GLN A 112 1.40 -8.92 9.21
CA GLN A 112 -0.05 -8.63 9.33
C GLN A 112 -0.57 -7.75 8.18
N PHE A 113 0.32 -7.32 7.28
CA PHE A 113 -0.08 -6.48 6.17
C PHE A 113 -1.01 -7.20 5.19
N ILE A 114 -2.23 -6.69 5.09
CA ILE A 114 -3.20 -7.08 4.09
C ILE A 114 -3.47 -5.86 3.21
N PRO A 115 -2.80 -5.73 2.05
CA PRO A 115 -3.07 -4.64 1.14
C PRO A 115 -4.53 -4.63 0.74
N THR A 116 -5.12 -3.44 0.76
CA THR A 116 -6.39 -3.17 0.12
C THR A 116 -6.13 -2.53 -1.24
N ASN A 117 -7.19 -2.39 -2.04
CA ASN A 117 -7.14 -1.73 -3.34
C ASN A 117 -6.20 -2.44 -4.34
N VAL A 118 -6.21 -3.78 -4.36
CA VAL A 118 -5.43 -4.59 -5.30
C VAL A 118 -6.03 -4.52 -6.69
N ILE A 119 -5.22 -4.09 -7.66
CA ILE A 119 -5.59 -4.01 -9.08
C ILE A 119 -5.14 -5.28 -9.82
N GLU A 120 -3.93 -5.75 -9.55
CA GLU A 120 -3.32 -6.85 -10.32
C GLU A 120 -2.30 -7.63 -9.47
N TYR A 121 -2.21 -8.94 -9.71
CA TYR A 121 -1.19 -9.84 -9.17
C TYR A 121 -0.12 -10.11 -10.24
N LEU A 122 1.17 -9.98 -9.89
CA LEU A 122 2.31 -9.97 -10.83
C LEU A 122 3.22 -11.21 -10.75
#